data_AF-A0A955SCS4-F1
#
_entry.id   AF-A0A955SCS4-F1
#
_cell.length_a   1.000
_cell.length_b   1.000
_cell.length_c   1.000
_cell.angle_alpha   90.00
_cell.angle_beta   90.00
_cell.angle_gamma   90.00
#
_symmetry.space_group_name_H-M   'P 1'
#
loop_
_entity.id
_entity.type
_entity.pdbx_description
1 polymer ?
#
loop_
_entity_poly.entity_id
_entity_poly.type
_entity_poly.pdbx_seq_one_letter_code
_entity_poly.pdbx_strand_id
1 'polypeptide(L)'
;MAHNSLVAPPVAMSLGKHWIIECYECDRDVIDDPALIEPIMLEAANNAGATVMGSQFHTFEPQGVSGVVIIAESHLTIHTWPEYRYAAVDAFTCGETIDIDRAMDVLRDRFGTEEVILAGDLNRGIMGKNGLERAQAISIRQVDAVQSWRRKYELEDAWGILTSVDVHDCEPHLIRDEETVKRYAVELCEKIEMKRFGETVVVDFGEDERVSGFSLVQLIETSLVSGHFANQSNNAHIDVFSCKFYEPNDEANFTREFFGGRNYTLNVTLRK
;
A
#
# COMPACT_ATOMS: atom_id res chain seq x y z
N MET A 1 13.18 -30.46 -39.41
CA MET A 1 12.95 -29.08 -38.95
C MET A 1 11.77 -29.11 -38.01
N ALA A 2 12.00 -29.06 -36.71
CA ALA A 2 10.94 -28.92 -35.69
C ALA A 2 11.10 -27.53 -35.10
N HIS A 3 10.16 -26.63 -35.43
CA HIS A 3 10.10 -25.31 -34.82
C HIS A 3 9.57 -25.48 -33.39
N ASN A 4 10.48 -25.28 -32.44
CA ASN A 4 10.15 -25.19 -31.02
C ASN A 4 9.56 -23.79 -30.79
N SER A 5 8.24 -23.67 -30.81
CA SER A 5 7.54 -22.46 -30.39
C SER A 5 7.69 -22.32 -28.89
N LEU A 6 8.52 -21.37 -28.47
CA LEU A 6 8.63 -20.91 -27.09
C LEU A 6 7.25 -20.43 -26.63
N VAL A 7 6.54 -21.27 -25.89
CA VAL A 7 5.36 -20.87 -25.14
C VAL A 7 5.88 -19.99 -24.00
N ALA A 8 5.54 -18.70 -24.01
CA ALA A 8 5.83 -17.81 -22.90
C ALA A 8 5.29 -18.44 -21.60
N PRO A 9 6.04 -18.37 -20.48
CA PRO A 9 5.55 -18.90 -19.22
C PRO A 9 4.19 -18.26 -18.88
N PRO A 10 3.26 -18.99 -18.25
CA PRO A 10 1.97 -18.42 -17.88
C PRO A 10 2.22 -17.22 -16.98
N VAL A 11 1.71 -16.05 -17.38
CA VAL A 11 1.75 -14.81 -16.60
C VAL A 11 1.28 -15.15 -15.19
N ALA A 12 2.10 -14.86 -14.19
CA ALA A 12 1.73 -15.11 -12.81
C ALA A 12 0.44 -14.32 -12.51
N MET A 13 -0.62 -14.99 -12.07
CA MET A 13 -1.87 -14.30 -11.71
C MET A 13 -1.65 -13.58 -10.38
N SER A 14 -1.87 -12.27 -10.32
CA SER A 14 -1.87 -11.50 -9.07
C SER A 14 -3.31 -11.27 -8.60
N LEU A 15 -3.50 -11.17 -7.28
CA LEU A 15 -4.79 -10.80 -6.69
C LEU A 15 -5.14 -9.33 -6.92
N GLY A 16 -4.12 -8.47 -7.00
CA GLY A 16 -4.33 -7.06 -7.30
C GLY A 16 -3.09 -6.38 -7.86
N LYS A 17 -3.22 -5.08 -8.09
CA LYS A 17 -2.20 -4.22 -8.65
C LYS A 17 -2.12 -2.92 -7.86
N HIS A 18 -0.90 -2.58 -7.46
CA HIS A 18 -0.58 -1.38 -6.68
C HIS A 18 0.20 -0.39 -7.55
N TRP A 19 -0.38 0.78 -7.77
CA TRP A 19 0.16 1.86 -8.58
C TRP A 19 0.74 2.95 -7.69
N ILE A 20 1.97 3.37 -7.97
CA ILE A 20 2.67 4.42 -7.24
C ILE A 20 2.68 5.66 -8.13
N ILE A 21 1.96 6.69 -7.70
CA ILE A 21 1.69 7.91 -8.46
C ILE A 21 2.33 9.09 -7.74
N GLU A 22 3.03 9.91 -8.52
CA GLU A 22 3.74 11.10 -8.05
C GLU A 22 3.12 12.31 -8.74
N CYS A 23 2.62 13.28 -7.98
CA CYS A 23 2.04 14.52 -8.50
C CYS A 23 2.93 15.69 -8.11
N TYR A 24 3.50 16.38 -9.10
CA TYR A 24 4.37 17.55 -8.91
C TYR A 24 3.68 18.83 -9.36
N GLU A 25 4.20 19.98 -8.94
CA GLU A 25 3.68 21.31 -9.32
C GLU A 25 2.16 21.50 -9.08
N CYS A 26 1.61 20.80 -8.10
CA CYS A 26 0.21 20.91 -7.70
C CYS A 26 -0.14 22.34 -7.26
N ASP A 27 -1.42 22.69 -7.35
CA ASP A 27 -1.97 23.86 -6.70
C ASP A 27 -1.88 23.67 -5.17
N ARG A 28 -1.07 24.52 -4.54
CA ARG A 28 -0.77 24.46 -3.11
C ARG A 28 -2.04 24.59 -2.27
N ASP A 29 -2.95 25.46 -2.66
CA ASP A 29 -4.17 25.75 -1.88
C ASP A 29 -5.13 24.55 -1.96
N VAL A 30 -5.08 23.77 -3.04
CA VAL A 30 -5.86 22.54 -3.18
C VAL A 30 -5.28 21.42 -2.31
N ILE A 31 -3.96 21.19 -2.37
CA ILE A 31 -3.31 20.08 -1.67
C ILE A 31 -3.04 20.35 -0.19
N ASP A 32 -3.47 21.49 0.35
CA ASP A 32 -3.43 21.82 1.78
C ASP A 32 -4.83 21.83 2.43
N ASP A 33 -5.90 21.59 1.66
CA ASP A 33 -7.29 21.59 2.16
C ASP A 33 -7.91 20.19 2.10
N PRO A 34 -8.13 19.51 3.25
CA PRO A 34 -8.77 18.19 3.26
C PRO A 34 -10.19 18.22 2.67
N ALA A 35 -10.91 19.35 2.75
CA ALA A 35 -12.25 19.49 2.21
C ALA A 35 -12.26 19.52 0.66
N LEU A 36 -11.11 19.78 0.05
CA LEU A 36 -10.90 19.65 -1.40
C LEU A 36 -10.31 18.30 -1.76
N ILE A 37 -9.33 17.80 -1.00
CA ILE A 37 -8.63 16.54 -1.33
C ILE A 37 -9.56 15.34 -1.21
N GLU A 38 -10.36 15.26 -0.14
CA GLU A 38 -11.28 14.13 0.06
C GLU A 38 -12.20 13.89 -1.15
N PRO A 39 -12.99 14.89 -1.63
CA PRO A 39 -13.82 14.68 -2.80
C PRO A 39 -13.02 14.39 -4.08
N ILE A 40 -11.80 14.91 -4.23
CA ILE A 40 -10.94 14.60 -5.39
C ILE A 40 -10.52 13.14 -5.38
N MET A 41 -10.06 12.62 -4.24
CA MET A 41 -9.65 11.22 -4.10
C MET A 41 -10.84 10.26 -4.26
N LEU A 42 -12.01 10.62 -3.74
CA LEU A 42 -13.25 9.89 -3.95
C LEU A 42 -13.63 9.86 -5.44
N GLU A 43 -13.51 10.99 -6.12
CA GLU A 43 -13.78 11.09 -7.56
C GLU A 43 -12.79 10.27 -8.39
N ALA A 44 -11.50 10.28 -8.04
CA ALA A 44 -10.48 9.46 -8.70
C ALA A 44 -10.78 7.96 -8.54
N ALA A 45 -11.13 7.50 -7.33
CA ALA A 45 -11.50 6.11 -7.08
C ALA A 45 -12.74 5.69 -7.91
N ASN A 46 -13.79 6.51 -7.90
CA ASN A 46 -15.02 6.21 -8.64
C ASN A 46 -14.82 6.23 -10.16
N ASN A 47 -14.05 7.18 -10.70
CA ASN A 47 -13.77 7.25 -12.14
C ASN A 47 -12.89 6.10 -12.62
N ALA A 48 -12.01 5.58 -11.77
CA ALA A 48 -11.25 4.36 -12.03
C ALA A 48 -12.11 3.09 -11.98
N GLY A 49 -13.38 3.18 -11.56
CA GLY A 49 -14.31 2.05 -11.46
C GLY A 49 -14.27 1.32 -10.12
N ALA A 50 -13.61 1.89 -9.10
CA ALA A 50 -13.57 1.28 -7.78
C ALA A 50 -14.89 1.53 -7.02
N THR A 51 -15.26 0.57 -6.16
CA THR A 51 -16.39 0.73 -5.23
C THR A 51 -15.87 1.30 -3.92
N VAL A 52 -16.22 2.56 -3.62
CA VAL A 52 -15.83 3.24 -2.39
C VAL A 52 -16.67 2.77 -1.21
N MET A 53 -15.98 2.42 -0.12
CA MET A 53 -16.58 1.97 1.14
C MET A 53 -16.54 3.06 2.22
N GLY A 54 -15.53 3.94 2.16
CA GLY A 54 -15.38 5.05 3.09
C GLY A 54 -14.07 5.79 2.90
N SER A 55 -13.84 6.82 3.69
CA SER A 55 -12.64 7.65 3.65
C SER A 55 -12.26 8.17 5.03
N GLN A 56 -10.97 8.48 5.20
CA GLN A 56 -10.45 9.18 6.37
C GLN A 56 -9.32 10.11 5.95
N PHE A 57 -9.41 11.37 6.37
CA PHE A 57 -8.43 12.42 6.05
C PHE A 57 -8.00 13.16 7.32
N HIS A 58 -6.75 13.59 7.35
CA HIS A 58 -6.18 14.35 8.47
C HIS A 58 -5.21 15.42 7.98
N THR A 59 -5.41 16.64 8.46
CA THR A 59 -4.51 17.77 8.23
C THR A 59 -3.48 17.87 9.34
N PHE A 60 -2.22 18.02 8.96
CA PHE A 60 -1.11 18.25 9.88
C PHE A 60 -0.86 19.74 10.09
N GLU A 61 -0.26 20.05 11.23
CA GLU A 61 0.23 21.39 11.54
C GLU A 61 1.74 21.45 11.24
N PRO A 62 2.23 22.48 10.51
CA PRO A 62 1.51 23.68 10.08
C PRO A 62 0.75 23.56 8.75
N GLN A 63 0.95 22.49 7.98
CA GLN A 63 0.31 22.25 6.68
C GLN A 63 0.44 20.77 6.27
N GLY A 64 -0.26 20.38 5.21
CA GLY A 64 -0.22 19.06 4.59
C GLY A 64 -1.34 18.13 5.06
N VAL A 65 -1.68 17.16 4.22
CA VAL A 65 -2.81 16.25 4.42
C VAL A 65 -2.38 14.81 4.14
N SER A 66 -2.73 13.91 5.05
CA SER A 66 -2.75 12.46 4.79
C SER A 66 -4.18 11.99 4.67
N GLY A 67 -4.45 11.09 3.73
CA GLY A 67 -5.76 10.49 3.61
C GLY A 67 -5.77 9.12 2.99
N VAL A 68 -6.88 8.43 3.19
CA VAL A 68 -7.17 7.13 2.60
C VAL A 68 -8.62 7.06 2.18
N VAL A 69 -8.84 6.49 1.00
CA VAL A 69 -10.13 6.03 0.50
C VAL A 69 -10.10 4.50 0.54
N ILE A 70 -10.95 3.93 1.37
CA ILE A 70 -11.14 2.48 1.48
C ILE A 70 -12.05 2.06 0.34
N ILE A 71 -11.60 1.10 -0.47
CA ILE A 71 -12.38 0.49 -1.54
C ILE A 71 -12.58 -1.00 -1.26
N ALA A 72 -13.53 -1.62 -1.96
CA ALA A 72 -14.08 -2.94 -1.63
C ALA A 72 -13.09 -4.11 -1.42
N GLU A 73 -11.79 -3.98 -1.74
CA GLU A 73 -10.75 -4.99 -1.47
C GLU A 73 -9.34 -4.40 -1.27
N SER A 74 -9.21 -3.08 -1.23
CA SER A 74 -7.91 -2.41 -1.31
C SER A 74 -8.05 -0.92 -0.92
N HIS A 75 -7.15 -0.03 -1.33
CA HIS A 75 -7.19 1.38 -0.91
C HIS A 75 -6.55 2.32 -1.93
N LEU A 76 -6.96 3.58 -1.88
CA LEU A 76 -6.18 4.70 -2.42
C LEU A 76 -5.71 5.54 -1.24
N THR A 77 -4.46 5.95 -1.22
CA THR A 77 -3.91 6.81 -0.16
C THR A 77 -3.26 8.04 -0.78
N ILE A 78 -3.19 9.12 -0.01
CA ILE A 78 -2.53 10.35 -0.41
C ILE A 78 -1.79 10.96 0.76
N HIS A 79 -0.61 11.53 0.46
CA HIS A 79 0.17 12.35 1.37
C HIS A 79 0.64 13.60 0.62
N THR A 80 0.43 14.78 1.20
CA THR A 80 0.75 16.06 0.53
C THR A 80 1.82 16.84 1.26
N TRP A 81 2.65 17.55 0.48
CA TRP A 81 3.63 18.54 0.94
C TRP A 81 3.40 19.86 0.18
N PRO A 82 2.51 20.72 0.69
CA PRO A 82 2.17 22.00 0.05
C PRO A 82 3.39 22.91 -0.20
N GLU A 83 4.42 22.85 0.66
CA GLU A 83 5.68 23.59 0.51
C GLU A 83 6.47 23.20 -0.74
N TYR A 84 6.32 21.96 -1.20
CA TYR A 84 6.96 21.42 -2.39
C TYR A 84 5.99 21.27 -3.56
N ARG A 85 4.74 21.71 -3.39
CA ARG A 85 3.67 21.55 -4.39
C ARG A 85 3.53 20.09 -4.84
N TYR A 86 3.66 19.18 -3.89
CA TYR A 86 3.84 17.76 -4.17
C TYR A 86 2.78 16.91 -3.47
N ALA A 87 2.30 15.87 -4.15
CA ALA A 87 1.46 14.84 -3.55
C ALA A 87 1.91 13.43 -3.99
N ALA A 88 2.10 12.57 -2.99
CA ALA A 88 2.30 11.15 -3.12
C ALA A 88 0.94 10.45 -3.11
N VAL A 89 0.61 9.71 -4.17
CA VAL A 89 -0.63 8.92 -4.24
C VAL A 89 -0.30 7.45 -4.48
N ASP A 90 -0.89 6.57 -3.70
CA ASP A 90 -0.74 5.12 -3.86
C ASP A 90 -2.13 4.53 -4.11
N ALA A 91 -2.30 3.78 -5.20
CA ALA A 91 -3.57 3.17 -5.57
C ALA A 91 -3.40 1.65 -5.65
N PHE A 92 -3.73 0.96 -4.55
CA PHE A 92 -3.83 -0.48 -4.55
C PHE A 92 -5.26 -0.86 -4.93
N THR A 93 -5.41 -1.68 -5.97
CA THR A 93 -6.69 -2.05 -6.56
C THR A 93 -6.76 -3.56 -6.83
N CYS A 94 -7.93 -4.15 -6.62
CA CYS A 94 -8.22 -5.54 -6.97
C CYS A 94 -9.27 -5.59 -8.10
N GLY A 95 -9.17 -6.59 -8.98
CA GLY A 95 -10.07 -6.76 -10.12
C GLY A 95 -9.53 -6.26 -11.47
N GLU A 96 -9.98 -6.90 -12.56
CA GLU A 96 -9.49 -6.64 -13.92
C GLU A 96 -10.09 -5.38 -14.59
N THR A 97 -11.04 -4.71 -13.94
CA THR A 97 -11.83 -3.62 -14.54
C THR A 97 -11.41 -2.21 -14.11
N ILE A 98 -10.31 -2.08 -13.38
CA ILE A 98 -9.84 -0.78 -12.87
C ILE A 98 -9.06 -0.03 -13.94
N ASP A 99 -9.44 1.22 -14.19
CA ASP A 99 -8.82 2.13 -15.16
C ASP A 99 -8.03 3.22 -14.41
N ILE A 100 -6.73 2.96 -14.19
CA ILE A 100 -5.88 3.88 -13.43
C ILE A 100 -5.64 5.21 -14.15
N ASP A 101 -5.70 5.22 -15.49
CA ASP A 101 -5.49 6.44 -16.28
C ASP A 101 -6.58 7.46 -15.97
N ARG A 102 -7.83 7.01 -15.76
CA ARG A 102 -8.94 7.89 -15.34
C ARG A 102 -8.75 8.48 -13.95
N ALA A 103 -8.22 7.70 -13.01
CA ALA A 103 -7.85 8.25 -11.70
C ALA A 103 -6.79 9.34 -11.87
N MET A 104 -5.74 9.08 -12.66
CA MET A 104 -4.69 10.07 -12.91
C MET A 104 -5.19 11.31 -13.66
N ASP A 105 -6.16 11.17 -14.58
CA ASP A 105 -6.83 12.30 -15.25
C ASP A 105 -7.52 13.23 -14.24
N VAL A 106 -8.24 12.65 -13.27
CA VAL A 106 -8.86 13.41 -12.18
C VAL A 106 -7.79 14.12 -11.34
N LEU A 107 -6.71 13.43 -10.97
CA LEU A 107 -5.62 14.03 -10.20
C LEU A 107 -4.98 15.22 -10.96
N ARG A 108 -4.74 15.09 -12.26
CA ARG A 108 -4.17 16.16 -13.10
C ARG A 108 -5.07 17.41 -13.11
N ASP A 109 -6.35 17.22 -13.47
CA ASP A 109 -7.31 18.32 -13.55
C ASP A 109 -7.50 18.99 -12.19
N ARG A 110 -7.70 18.18 -11.14
CA ARG A 110 -8.15 18.69 -9.85
C ARG A 110 -7.04 19.19 -8.94
N PHE A 111 -5.83 18.64 -9.05
CA PHE A 111 -4.66 19.23 -8.39
C PHE A 111 -4.04 20.36 -9.21
N GLY A 112 -4.60 20.72 -10.37
CA GLY A 112 -4.14 21.86 -11.16
C GLY A 112 -2.71 21.67 -11.69
N THR A 113 -2.37 20.44 -12.10
CA THR A 113 -1.04 20.10 -12.60
C THR A 113 -1.08 19.18 -13.81
N GLU A 114 -0.09 19.31 -14.69
CA GLU A 114 0.16 18.37 -15.78
C GLU A 114 1.20 17.30 -15.41
N GLU A 115 1.89 17.46 -14.28
CA GLU A 115 2.99 16.59 -13.85
C GLU A 115 2.53 15.48 -12.91
N VAL A 116 1.67 14.60 -13.42
CA VAL A 116 1.25 13.37 -12.74
C VAL A 116 1.91 12.16 -13.40
N ILE A 117 2.81 11.53 -12.66
CA ILE A 117 3.73 10.50 -13.14
C ILE A 117 3.38 9.17 -12.48
N LEU A 118 3.30 8.11 -13.29
CA LEU A 118 3.30 6.75 -12.77
C LEU A 118 4.75 6.33 -12.48
N ALA A 119 5.16 6.39 -11.23
CA ALA A 119 6.52 6.05 -10.82
C ALA A 119 6.77 4.55 -10.78
N GLY A 120 5.72 3.74 -10.61
CA GLY A 120 5.83 2.29 -10.68
C GLY A 120 4.51 1.56 -10.52
N ASP A 121 4.55 0.27 -10.82
CA ASP A 121 3.45 -0.66 -10.61
C ASP A 121 3.94 -1.98 -9.98
N LEU A 122 3.15 -2.53 -9.07
CA LEU A 122 3.48 -3.73 -8.32
C LEU A 122 2.31 -4.71 -8.39
N ASN A 123 2.59 -5.95 -8.80
CA ASN A 123 1.63 -7.04 -8.69
C ASN A 123 1.58 -7.54 -7.24
N ARG A 124 0.38 -7.54 -6.64
CA ARG A 124 0.14 -7.93 -5.25
C ARG A 124 -0.57 -9.28 -5.19
N GLY A 125 -0.18 -10.13 -4.24
CA GLY A 125 -0.78 -11.46 -4.06
C GLY A 125 -0.53 -12.41 -5.23
N ILE A 126 0.73 -12.65 -5.58
CA ILE A 126 1.09 -13.51 -6.72
C ILE A 126 0.70 -14.98 -6.46
N MET A 127 -0.29 -15.47 -7.20
CA MET A 127 -0.82 -16.83 -7.14
C MET A 127 -0.12 -17.73 -8.16
N GLY A 128 0.71 -18.68 -7.68
CA GLY A 128 1.33 -19.71 -8.52
C GLY A 128 2.67 -20.24 -8.01
N LYS A 129 3.27 -21.19 -8.74
CA LYS A 129 4.66 -21.67 -8.57
C LYS A 129 5.47 -21.49 -9.86
N ASN A 130 5.25 -20.38 -10.58
CA ASN A 130 5.82 -20.17 -11.91
C ASN A 130 7.17 -19.44 -11.87
N GLY A 131 8.09 -19.89 -11.01
CA GLY A 131 9.48 -19.44 -11.05
C GLY A 131 9.77 -18.02 -10.54
N LEU A 132 8.78 -17.31 -10.00
CA LEU A 132 9.06 -16.24 -9.04
C LEU A 132 9.40 -16.92 -7.72
N GLU A 133 10.61 -16.69 -7.21
CA GLU A 133 10.99 -17.13 -5.88
C GLU A 133 9.94 -16.63 -4.91
N ARG A 134 9.09 -17.53 -4.39
CA ARG A 134 8.51 -17.32 -3.07
C ARG A 134 9.74 -17.07 -2.21
N ALA A 135 9.88 -15.87 -1.64
CA ALA A 135 10.87 -15.67 -0.61
C ALA A 135 10.52 -16.67 0.50
N GLN A 136 11.11 -17.87 0.44
CA GLN A 136 11.25 -18.70 1.61
C GLN A 136 11.92 -17.78 2.60
N ALA A 137 11.28 -17.59 3.76
CA ALA A 137 11.79 -16.78 4.86
C ALA A 137 13.30 -16.80 4.81
N ILE A 138 13.91 -15.67 4.42
CA ILE A 138 15.31 -15.63 4.01
C ILE A 138 16.10 -16.24 5.16
N SER A 139 16.53 -17.49 4.99
CA SER A 139 17.53 -18.06 5.87
C SER A 139 18.73 -17.17 5.62
N ILE A 140 19.26 -16.54 6.67
CA ILE A 140 20.21 -15.42 6.69
C ILE A 140 21.59 -15.80 6.10
N ARG A 141 21.63 -16.42 4.91
CA ARG A 141 22.81 -17.02 4.30
C ARG A 141 22.70 -17.01 2.79
N GLN A 142 22.48 -15.82 2.22
CA GLN A 142 23.11 -15.36 0.97
C GLN A 142 22.68 -13.93 0.68
N VAL A 143 23.26 -13.01 1.45
CA VAL A 143 23.25 -11.58 1.17
C VAL A 143 24.31 -11.33 0.09
N ASP A 144 24.04 -11.71 -1.16
CA ASP A 144 24.90 -11.32 -2.27
C ASP A 144 24.48 -9.93 -2.77
N ALA A 145 25.05 -8.94 -2.06
CA ALA A 145 25.22 -7.51 -2.35
C ALA A 145 24.73 -6.63 -1.20
N VAL A 146 25.66 -6.34 -0.29
CA VAL A 146 25.52 -5.43 0.85
C VAL A 146 25.08 -4.03 0.40
N GLN A 147 23.78 -3.81 0.31
CA GLN A 147 23.19 -2.51 0.62
C GLN A 147 22.12 -2.76 1.67
N SER A 148 22.38 -2.34 2.91
CA SER A 148 21.31 -2.22 3.89
C SER A 148 20.26 -1.26 3.33
N TRP A 149 18.97 -1.53 3.54
CA TRP A 149 17.92 -0.58 3.15
C TRP A 149 18.17 0.80 3.74
N ARG A 150 18.74 0.84 4.96
CA ARG A 150 19.24 2.07 5.59
C ARG A 150 20.24 2.81 4.72
N ARG A 151 21.27 2.13 4.21
CA ARG A 151 22.26 2.75 3.33
C ARG A 151 21.63 3.22 2.03
N LYS A 152 20.70 2.47 1.45
CA LYS A 152 20.01 2.89 0.22
C LYS A 152 19.13 4.12 0.46
N TYR A 153 18.38 4.14 1.57
CA TYR A 153 17.59 5.29 2.04
C TYR A 153 18.45 6.55 2.18
N GLU A 154 19.61 6.42 2.85
CA GLU A 154 20.56 7.52 3.04
C GLU A 154 21.25 7.96 1.74
N LEU A 155 21.63 7.02 0.87
CA LEU A 155 22.32 7.32 -0.40
C LEU A 155 21.41 7.96 -1.44
N GLU A 156 20.13 7.59 -1.44
CA GLU A 156 19.14 8.11 -2.37
C GLU A 156 18.48 9.39 -1.88
N ASP A 157 18.91 9.92 -0.73
CA ASP A 157 18.34 11.08 -0.04
C ASP A 157 16.81 10.96 0.08
N ALA A 158 16.36 9.74 0.37
CA ALA A 158 14.94 9.42 0.42
C ALA A 158 14.30 10.12 1.62
N TRP A 159 13.20 10.80 1.38
CA TRP A 159 12.42 11.44 2.44
C TRP A 159 11.35 10.50 3.02
N GLY A 160 11.05 9.39 2.33
CA GLY A 160 10.08 8.40 2.79
C GLY A 160 10.37 6.99 2.29
N ILE A 161 9.73 6.01 2.93
CA ILE A 161 9.80 4.59 2.59
C ILE A 161 8.39 3.99 2.62
N LEU A 162 8.05 3.25 1.57
CA LEU A 162 6.84 2.46 1.45
C LEU A 162 7.22 0.98 1.42
N THR A 163 6.70 0.19 2.36
CA THR A 163 6.74 -1.28 2.27
C THR A 163 5.36 -1.83 1.94
N SER A 164 5.31 -2.75 0.98
CA SER A 164 4.14 -3.56 0.65
C SER A 164 4.46 -5.01 1.00
N VAL A 165 3.80 -5.53 2.04
CA VAL A 165 3.98 -6.90 2.55
C VAL A 165 2.75 -7.73 2.27
N ASP A 166 2.93 -8.80 1.51
CA ASP A 166 1.89 -9.81 1.29
C ASP A 166 2.24 -11.06 2.10
N VAL A 167 1.56 -11.29 3.22
CA VAL A 167 1.71 -12.51 4.01
C VAL A 167 0.74 -13.57 3.50
N HIS A 168 1.25 -14.78 3.29
CA HIS A 168 0.52 -15.89 2.71
C HIS A 168 0.28 -17.02 3.71
N ASP A 169 -0.88 -17.67 3.59
CA ASP A 169 -1.31 -18.79 4.44
C ASP A 169 -1.33 -18.42 5.94
N CYS A 170 -1.92 -17.26 6.29
CA CYS A 170 -2.10 -16.82 7.67
C CYS A 170 -3.04 -17.74 8.46
N GLU A 171 -2.91 -17.72 9.78
CA GLU A 171 -3.85 -18.43 10.65
C GLU A 171 -5.23 -17.75 10.60
N PRO A 172 -6.30 -18.47 10.20
CA PRO A 172 -7.58 -17.84 9.90
C PRO A 172 -8.20 -17.06 11.06
N HIS A 173 -7.96 -17.46 12.30
CA HIS A 173 -8.54 -16.79 13.46
C HIS A 173 -7.83 -15.47 13.82
N LEU A 174 -6.61 -15.23 13.32
CA LEU A 174 -5.85 -14.01 13.61
C LEU A 174 -6.18 -12.87 12.63
N ILE A 175 -6.49 -13.21 11.39
CA ILE A 175 -6.87 -12.22 10.36
C ILE A 175 -8.37 -11.95 10.29
N ARG A 176 -9.18 -12.70 11.07
CA ARG A 176 -10.65 -12.62 11.14
C ARG A 176 -11.16 -12.19 12.50
N ASP A 177 -10.34 -11.49 13.27
CA ASP A 177 -10.69 -10.97 14.58
C ASP A 177 -10.31 -9.48 14.65
N GLU A 178 -11.32 -8.63 14.77
CA GLU A 178 -11.17 -7.17 14.75
C GLU A 178 -10.20 -6.68 15.83
N GLU A 179 -10.30 -7.23 17.04
CA GLU A 179 -9.44 -6.86 18.17
C GLU A 179 -7.98 -7.27 17.93
N THR A 180 -7.75 -8.43 17.31
CA THR A 180 -6.41 -8.87 16.90
C THR A 180 -5.83 -7.97 15.81
N VAL A 181 -6.63 -7.56 14.82
CA VAL A 181 -6.20 -6.62 13.76
C VAL A 181 -5.88 -5.24 14.33
N LYS A 182 -6.69 -4.73 15.28
CA LYS A 182 -6.39 -3.48 16.00
C LYS A 182 -5.10 -3.61 16.82
N ARG A 183 -4.92 -4.72 17.54
CA ARG A 183 -3.70 -4.99 18.31
C ARG A 183 -2.46 -5.02 17.41
N TYR A 184 -2.56 -5.66 16.25
CA TYR A 184 -1.48 -5.66 15.25
C TYR A 184 -1.04 -4.25 14.88
N ALA A 185 -1.98 -3.36 14.56
CA ALA A 185 -1.67 -1.98 14.18
C ALA A 185 -0.92 -1.23 15.29
N VAL A 186 -1.32 -1.43 16.55
CA VAL A 186 -0.64 -0.85 17.72
C VAL A 186 0.78 -1.38 17.85
N GLU A 187 0.95 -2.70 17.87
CA GLU A 187 2.27 -3.34 18.05
C GLU A 187 3.21 -3.06 16.87
N LEU A 188 2.68 -3.00 15.64
CA LEU A 188 3.45 -2.61 14.46
C LEU A 188 4.00 -1.20 14.62
N CYS A 189 3.15 -0.23 14.98
CA CYS A 189 3.55 1.16 15.17
C CYS A 189 4.61 1.31 16.25
N GLU A 190 4.50 0.56 17.36
CA GLU A 190 5.53 0.50 18.40
C GLU A 190 6.85 -0.06 17.87
N LYS A 191 6.78 -1.13 17.06
CA LYS A 191 7.96 -1.77 16.47
C LYS A 191 8.70 -0.88 15.48
N ILE A 192 7.98 -0.14 14.64
CA ILE A 192 8.59 0.82 13.69
C ILE A 192 8.85 2.18 14.34
N GLU A 193 8.60 2.31 15.65
CA GLU A 193 8.79 3.51 16.45
C GLU A 193 8.08 4.75 15.87
N MET A 194 6.85 4.57 15.40
CA MET A 194 5.99 5.62 14.86
C MET A 194 4.88 5.99 15.83
N LYS A 195 4.60 7.28 15.92
CA LYS A 195 3.53 7.79 16.77
C LYS A 195 2.19 7.67 16.06
N ARG A 196 1.25 6.95 16.65
CA ARG A 196 -0.13 6.83 16.16
C ARG A 196 -0.90 8.12 16.31
N PHE A 197 -1.77 8.41 15.33
CA PHE A 197 -2.76 9.47 15.37
C PHE A 197 -4.17 8.87 15.30
N GLY A 198 -5.03 9.23 16.25
CA GLY A 198 -6.39 8.70 16.32
C GLY A 198 -6.47 7.21 16.67
N GLU A 199 -7.70 6.69 16.68
CA GLU A 199 -7.96 5.26 16.85
C GLU A 199 -7.74 4.51 15.53
N THR A 200 -7.35 3.24 15.65
CA THR A 200 -7.27 2.34 14.51
C THR A 200 -8.67 2.08 13.94
N VAL A 201 -8.85 2.35 12.66
CA VAL A 201 -10.10 2.05 11.96
C VAL A 201 -10.00 0.65 11.37
N VAL A 202 -10.94 -0.21 11.75
CA VAL A 202 -11.10 -1.53 11.16
C VAL A 202 -12.53 -1.67 10.66
N VAL A 203 -12.69 -2.12 9.42
CA VAL A 203 -14.00 -2.32 8.78
C VAL A 203 -14.04 -3.72 8.20
N ASP A 204 -15.10 -4.47 8.51
CA ASP A 204 -15.39 -5.76 7.86
C ASP A 204 -16.34 -5.53 6.68
N PHE A 205 -15.97 -5.98 5.50
CA PHE A 205 -16.83 -5.87 4.33
C PHE A 205 -16.61 -7.00 3.32
N GLY A 206 -17.51 -7.05 2.33
CA GLY A 206 -17.52 -8.02 1.24
C GLY A 206 -18.68 -9.02 1.38
N GLU A 207 -19.76 -8.79 0.62
CA GLU A 207 -20.90 -9.71 0.56
C GLU A 207 -20.57 -11.00 -0.21
N ASP A 208 -19.60 -10.92 -1.12
CA ASP A 208 -19.05 -12.08 -1.83
C ASP A 208 -17.90 -12.67 -1.02
N GLU A 209 -17.96 -13.98 -0.75
CA GLU A 209 -16.91 -14.69 -0.01
C GLU A 209 -15.51 -14.49 -0.60
N ARG A 210 -15.41 -14.23 -1.92
CA ARG A 210 -14.14 -13.95 -2.62
C ARG A 210 -13.46 -12.67 -2.15
N VAL A 211 -14.27 -11.67 -1.78
CA VAL A 211 -13.83 -10.30 -1.48
C VAL A 211 -14.02 -9.93 -0.01
N SER A 212 -14.45 -10.90 0.81
CA SER A 212 -14.77 -10.69 2.22
C SER A 212 -13.54 -10.60 3.12
N GLY A 213 -13.58 -9.68 4.07
CA GLY A 213 -12.59 -9.58 5.14
C GLY A 213 -12.43 -8.19 5.73
N PHE A 214 -11.42 -8.06 6.58
CA PHE A 214 -11.13 -6.80 7.26
C PHE A 214 -10.25 -5.88 6.40
N SER A 215 -10.51 -4.59 6.51
CA SER A 215 -9.56 -3.53 6.17
C SER A 215 -9.16 -2.76 7.40
N LEU A 216 -7.88 -2.38 7.42
CA LEU A 216 -7.22 -1.67 8.50
C LEU A 216 -6.68 -0.34 7.98
N VAL A 217 -6.89 0.71 8.77
CA VAL A 217 -6.24 2.01 8.61
C VAL A 217 -5.77 2.50 9.97
N GLN A 218 -4.50 2.88 10.06
CA GLN A 218 -3.92 3.60 11.19
C GLN A 218 -3.07 4.75 10.68
N LEU A 219 -3.53 5.98 10.89
CA LEU A 219 -2.72 7.17 10.69
C LEU A 219 -1.57 7.19 11.69
N ILE A 220 -0.38 7.53 11.21
CA ILE A 220 0.81 7.76 12.03
C ILE A 220 1.37 9.14 11.69
N GLU A 221 2.26 9.68 12.52
CA GLU A 221 2.83 11.02 12.33
C GLU A 221 3.35 11.20 10.89
N THR A 222 2.69 12.10 10.14
CA THR A 222 2.92 12.42 8.73
C THR A 222 2.93 11.21 7.77
N SER A 223 2.20 10.13 8.07
CA SER A 223 2.38 8.83 7.39
C SER A 223 1.18 7.88 7.61
N LEU A 224 1.24 6.63 7.14
CA LEU A 224 0.11 5.69 7.17
C LEU A 224 0.53 4.23 7.30
N VAL A 225 -0.23 3.47 8.10
CA VAL A 225 -0.33 2.00 8.02
C VAL A 225 -1.71 1.65 7.48
N SER A 226 -1.77 0.79 6.47
CA SER A 226 -3.02 0.23 5.97
C SER A 226 -2.91 -1.27 5.73
N GLY A 227 -4.04 -1.98 5.71
CA GLY A 227 -4.02 -3.40 5.47
C GLY A 227 -5.35 -3.98 5.00
N HIS A 228 -5.28 -5.12 4.32
CA HIS A 228 -6.43 -5.89 3.84
C HIS A 228 -6.24 -7.36 4.15
N PHE A 229 -7.27 -7.99 4.72
CA PHE A 229 -7.22 -9.34 5.26
C PHE A 229 -8.22 -10.22 4.51
N ALA A 230 -7.75 -10.96 3.50
CA ALA A 230 -8.61 -11.74 2.62
C ALA A 230 -9.00 -13.08 3.25
N ASN A 231 -10.29 -13.25 3.58
CA ASN A 231 -10.80 -14.45 4.23
C ASN A 231 -10.59 -15.71 3.39
N GLN A 232 -10.88 -15.65 2.09
CA GLN A 232 -10.86 -16.81 1.21
C GLN A 232 -9.46 -17.40 1.04
N SER A 233 -8.45 -16.55 0.83
CA SER A 233 -7.08 -16.98 0.59
C SER A 233 -6.24 -17.13 1.85
N ASN A 234 -6.73 -16.65 3.00
CA ASN A 234 -5.94 -16.46 4.22
C ASN A 234 -4.68 -15.61 4.00
N ASN A 235 -4.81 -14.51 3.25
CA ASN A 235 -3.70 -13.60 3.01
C ASN A 235 -3.91 -12.28 3.76
N ALA A 236 -2.83 -11.67 4.20
CA ALA A 236 -2.82 -10.30 4.70
C ALA A 236 -1.93 -9.44 3.80
N HIS A 237 -2.47 -8.34 3.30
CA HIS A 237 -1.79 -7.37 2.45
C HIS A 237 -1.62 -6.08 3.23
N ILE A 238 -0.40 -5.79 3.67
CA ILE A 238 -0.09 -4.63 4.51
C ILE A 238 0.73 -3.62 3.71
N ASP A 239 0.40 -2.35 3.84
CA ASP A 239 1.16 -1.24 3.29
C ASP A 239 1.54 -0.28 4.43
N VAL A 240 2.84 -0.03 4.59
CA VAL A 240 3.37 0.92 5.57
C VAL A 240 4.12 1.99 4.81
N PHE A 241 3.64 3.22 4.89
CA PHE A 241 4.35 4.39 4.42
C PHE A 241 4.84 5.20 5.60
N SER A 242 6.14 5.50 5.65
CA SER A 242 6.76 6.25 6.74
C SER A 242 7.78 7.28 6.23
N CYS A 243 7.76 8.48 6.81
CA CYS A 243 8.82 9.48 6.66
C CYS A 243 10.05 9.22 7.56
N LYS A 244 9.93 8.28 8.51
CA LYS A 244 11.03 7.78 9.35
C LYS A 244 11.47 6.41 8.85
N PHE A 245 12.77 6.22 8.65
CA PHE A 245 13.30 4.92 8.32
C PHE A 245 13.00 3.86 9.40
N TYR A 246 12.46 2.72 8.98
CA TYR A 246 12.41 1.46 9.72
C TYR A 246 13.01 0.36 8.84
N GLU A 247 13.45 -0.75 9.44
CA GLU A 247 14.01 -1.87 8.67
C GLU A 247 12.89 -2.70 8.02
N PRO A 248 12.76 -2.72 6.67
CA PRO A 248 11.66 -3.39 5.99
C PRO A 248 11.56 -4.89 6.28
N ASN A 249 12.71 -5.56 6.40
CA ASN A 249 12.73 -6.99 6.68
C ASN A 249 12.21 -7.29 8.09
N ASP A 250 12.51 -6.43 9.06
CA ASP A 250 12.04 -6.60 10.44
C ASP A 250 10.52 -6.39 10.54
N GLU A 251 9.99 -5.41 9.80
CA GLU A 251 8.54 -5.19 9.66
C GLU A 251 7.85 -6.41 9.04
N ALA A 252 8.30 -6.84 7.86
CA ALA A 252 7.69 -7.98 7.15
C ALA A 252 7.76 -9.29 7.97
N ASN A 253 8.88 -9.53 8.66
CA ASN A 253 9.03 -10.70 9.54
C ASN A 253 8.05 -10.63 10.72
N PHE A 254 7.90 -9.47 11.35
CA PHE A 254 6.93 -9.28 12.43
C PHE A 254 5.51 -9.51 11.94
N THR A 255 5.12 -8.92 10.80
CA THR A 255 3.80 -9.10 10.21
C THR A 255 3.50 -10.57 9.91
N ARG A 256 4.47 -11.30 9.34
CA ARG A 256 4.35 -12.75 9.12
C ARG A 256 4.15 -13.53 10.42
N GLU A 257 4.96 -13.25 11.44
CA GLU A 257 4.91 -13.95 12.72
C GLU A 257 3.62 -13.66 13.48
N PHE A 258 3.18 -12.40 13.49
CA PHE A 258 1.98 -11.96 14.18
C PHE A 258 0.74 -12.69 13.66
N PHE A 259 0.62 -12.88 12.35
CA PHE A 259 -0.52 -13.56 11.73
C PHE A 259 -0.32 -15.06 11.47
N GLY A 260 0.78 -15.66 11.96
CA GLY A 260 1.06 -17.08 11.77
C GLY A 260 1.27 -17.49 10.30
N GLY A 261 1.68 -16.54 9.46
CA GLY A 261 1.87 -16.75 8.02
C GLY A 261 3.04 -17.67 7.69
N ARG A 262 2.86 -18.47 6.62
CA ARG A 262 3.88 -19.42 6.16
C ARG A 262 5.07 -18.73 5.49
N ASN A 263 4.80 -17.70 4.69
CA ASN A 263 5.79 -16.95 3.92
C ASN A 263 5.24 -15.55 3.61
N TYR A 264 6.09 -14.66 3.10
CA TYR A 264 5.66 -13.35 2.62
C TYR A 264 6.38 -12.94 1.33
N THR A 265 5.78 -12.00 0.61
CA THR A 265 6.44 -11.19 -0.41
C THR A 265 6.60 -9.77 0.12
N LEU A 266 7.79 -9.17 -0.02
CA LEU A 266 8.08 -7.81 0.41
C LEU A 266 8.54 -6.99 -0.80
N ASN A 267 7.86 -5.87 -1.03
CA ASN A 267 8.33 -4.82 -1.93
C ASN A 267 8.66 -3.57 -1.11
N VAL A 268 9.72 -2.88 -1.52
CA VAL A 268 10.20 -1.66 -0.85
C VAL A 268 10.42 -0.58 -1.89
N THR A 269 9.73 0.54 -1.74
CA THR A 269 9.88 1.73 -2.57
C THR A 269 10.39 2.88 -1.71
N LEU A 270 11.45 3.54 -2.15
CA LEU A 270 11.95 4.76 -1.52
C LEU A 270 11.34 5.97 -2.22
N ARG A 271 10.77 6.90 -1.46
CA ARG A 271 10.21 8.15 -1.98
C ARG A 271 11.25 9.26 -1.94
N LYS A 272 11.35 10.05 -3.01
CA LYS A 272 12.40 11.04 -3.28
C LYS A 272 11.81 12.31 -3.85
#